data_AF-A0A0G0U1V6-F1
#
_entry.id   AF-A0A0G0U1V6-F1
#
_cell.length_a   1.000
_cell.length_b   1.000
_cell.length_c   1.000
_cell.angle_alpha   90.00
_cell.angle_beta   90.00
_cell.angle_gamma   90.00
#
_symmetry.space_group_name_H-M   'P 1'
#
loop_
_entity.id
_entity.type
_entity.pdbx_description
1 polymer ?
#
loop_
_entity_poly.entity_id
_entity_poly.type
_entity_poly.pdbx_seq_one_letter_code
_entity_poly.pdbx_strand_id
1 'polypeptide(L)'
;MADEFLPKNKQFWESRGNIRFSQFYKAVEKLGLRATQPNSGSSHYAIRKPDILTNGLESFIVNIYEGMSKQANGDVIKCLLRYGIKESELIKALRK
;
A
#
# COMPACT_ATOMS: atom_id res chain seq x y z
N MET A 1 12.41 -16.36 -10.04
CA MET A 1 13.42 -15.56 -9.32
C MET A 1 12.67 -14.61 -8.41
N ALA A 2 12.72 -14.82 -7.10
CA ALA A 2 12.19 -13.86 -6.14
C ALA A 2 13.25 -12.76 -6.02
N ASP A 3 13.01 -11.61 -6.65
CA ASP A 3 13.79 -10.41 -6.40
C ASP A 3 13.58 -10.06 -4.91
N GLU A 4 14.53 -10.47 -4.09
CA GLU A 4 14.55 -10.20 -2.66
C GLU A 4 14.72 -8.69 -2.52
N PHE A 5 13.59 -7.97 -2.42
CA PHE A 5 13.60 -6.55 -2.15
C PHE A 5 14.28 -6.35 -0.79
N LEU A 6 15.60 -6.10 -0.82
CA LEU A 6 16.39 -5.97 0.38
C LEU A 6 16.03 -4.63 1.04
N PRO A 7 15.51 -4.66 2.27
CA PRO A 7 15.09 -3.46 2.97
C PRO A 7 16.28 -2.53 3.23
N LYS A 8 16.29 -1.32 2.66
CA LYS A 8 17.38 -0.36 2.94
C LYS A 8 17.27 0.23 4.35
N ASN A 9 16.07 0.24 4.95
CA ASN A 9 15.82 0.76 6.29
C ASN A 9 15.33 -0.31 7.27
N LYS A 10 16.26 -1.01 7.95
CA LYS A 10 15.94 -2.12 8.88
C LYS A 10 14.86 -1.76 9.91
N GLN A 11 14.97 -0.61 10.56
CA GLN A 11 14.04 -0.17 11.60
C GLN A 11 12.62 0.03 11.06
N PHE A 12 12.48 0.63 9.86
CA PHE A 12 11.18 0.75 9.21
C PHE A 12 10.56 -0.63 8.96
N TRP A 13 11.36 -1.56 8.46
CA TRP A 13 10.87 -2.91 8.16
C TRP A 13 10.47 -3.67 9.42
N GLU A 14 11.12 -3.51 10.55
CA GLU A 14 10.66 -4.09 11.83
C GLU A 14 9.31 -3.50 12.27
N SER A 15 9.10 -2.20 12.02
CA SER A 15 7.85 -1.50 12.38
C SER A 15 6.70 -1.67 11.38
N ARG A 16 6.96 -2.21 10.19
CA ARG A 16 6.03 -2.24 9.05
C ARG A 16 4.67 -2.87 9.34
N GLY A 17 4.66 -3.87 10.23
CA GLY A 17 3.43 -4.58 10.61
C GLY A 17 2.46 -3.75 11.45
N ASN A 18 2.92 -2.63 12.02
CA ASN A 18 2.14 -1.81 12.96
C ASN A 18 1.51 -0.57 12.29
N ILE A 19 1.60 -0.45 10.97
CA ILE A 19 1.02 0.68 10.24
C ILE A 19 -0.50 0.55 10.26
N ARG A 20 -1.17 1.64 10.66
CA ARG A 20 -2.62 1.69 10.72
C ARG A 20 -3.23 1.91 9.34
N PHE A 21 -4.45 1.43 9.15
CA PHE A 21 -5.25 1.69 7.94
C PHE A 21 -5.27 3.18 7.56
N SER A 22 -5.51 4.07 8.51
CA SER A 22 -5.54 5.52 8.26
C SER A 22 -4.21 6.10 7.79
N GLN A 23 -3.07 5.49 8.14
CA GLN A 23 -1.76 5.87 7.61
C GLN A 23 -1.59 5.40 6.18
N PHE A 24 -2.00 4.16 5.86
CA PHE A 24 -1.98 3.66 4.49
C PHE A 24 -2.88 4.49 3.58
N TYR A 25 -4.12 4.76 4.00
CA TYR A 25 -5.06 5.56 3.24
C TYR A 25 -4.49 6.94 2.88
N LYS A 26 -3.96 7.67 3.87
CA LYS A 26 -3.31 8.97 3.65
C LYS A 26 -2.05 8.87 2.80
N ALA A 27 -1.26 7.81 2.98
CA ALA A 27 -0.03 7.62 2.22
C ALA A 27 -0.34 7.40 0.73
N VAL A 28 -1.38 6.61 0.43
CA VAL A 28 -1.86 6.38 -0.94
C VAL A 28 -2.23 7.70 -1.62
N GLU A 29 -3.00 8.56 -0.94
CA GLU A 29 -3.37 9.88 -1.47
C GLU A 29 -2.13 10.76 -1.72
N LYS A 30 -1.19 10.81 -0.76
CA LYS A 30 0.08 11.57 -0.90
C LYS A 30 0.95 11.06 -2.05
N LEU A 31 0.90 9.76 -2.33
CA LEU A 31 1.66 9.10 -3.41
C LEU A 31 0.97 9.22 -4.77
N GLY A 32 -0.15 9.94 -4.85
CA GLY A 32 -0.91 10.13 -6.09
C GLY A 32 -1.59 8.85 -6.59
N LEU A 33 -1.77 7.86 -5.74
CA LEU A 33 -2.49 6.63 -6.06
C LEU A 33 -4.00 6.82 -5.86
N ARG A 34 -4.80 5.97 -6.51
CA ARG A 34 -6.25 6.00 -6.36
C ARG A 34 -6.68 4.98 -5.31
N ALA A 35 -7.38 5.44 -4.26
CA ALA A 35 -8.13 4.56 -3.38
C ALA A 35 -9.58 4.48 -3.87
N THR A 36 -10.12 3.27 -4.04
CA THR A 36 -11.51 3.05 -4.45
C THR A 36 -12.15 2.01 -3.56
N GLN A 37 -13.45 2.16 -3.29
CA GLN A 37 -14.22 1.20 -2.50
C GLN A 37 -15.29 0.55 -3.37
N PRO A 38 -15.55 -0.77 -3.25
CA PRO A 38 -16.68 -1.40 -3.91
C PRO A 38 -18.02 -0.87 -3.39
N ASN A 39 -19.00 -0.67 -4.26
CA ASN A 39 -20.33 -0.13 -3.91
C ASN A 39 -21.16 -1.02 -2.95
N SER A 40 -20.73 -2.27 -2.65
CA SER A 40 -21.54 -3.25 -1.90
C SER A 40 -21.19 -3.38 -0.41
N GLY A 41 -20.81 -2.29 0.26
CA GLY A 41 -20.58 -2.30 1.72
C GLY A 41 -19.31 -3.05 2.17
N SER A 42 -18.32 -3.20 1.28
CA SER A 42 -17.03 -3.79 1.65
C SER A 42 -16.23 -2.84 2.54
N SER A 43 -15.70 -3.33 3.66
CA SER A 43 -14.81 -2.57 4.56
C SER A 43 -13.39 -2.37 3.99
N HIS A 44 -13.16 -2.75 2.73
CA HIS A 44 -11.85 -2.76 2.11
C HIS A 44 -11.75 -1.71 1.00
N TYR A 45 -10.59 -1.06 0.92
CA TYR A 45 -10.23 -0.12 -0.13
C TYR A 45 -9.23 -0.77 -1.08
N ALA A 46 -9.55 -0.75 -2.36
CA ALA A 46 -8.64 -1.14 -3.43
C ALA A 46 -7.75 0.05 -3.80
N ILE A 47 -6.45 -0.15 -3.65
CA ILE A 47 -5.40 0.76 -4.10
C ILE A 47 -5.11 0.46 -5.56
N ARG A 48 -5.16 1.52 -6.36
CA ARG A 48 -5.13 1.44 -7.81
C ARG A 48 -4.13 2.40 -8.42
N LYS A 49 -3.64 2.02 -9.60
CA LYS A 49 -2.80 2.84 -10.43
C LYS A 49 -3.58 4.06 -10.93
N PRO A 50 -3.02 5.28 -10.87
CA PRO A 50 -3.74 6.49 -11.23
C PRO A 50 -3.86 6.71 -12.74
N ASP A 51 -2.95 6.14 -13.52
CA ASP A 51 -2.88 6.22 -14.98
C ASP A 51 -3.97 5.39 -15.68
N ILE A 52 -4.50 4.37 -15.00
CA ILE A 52 -5.56 3.52 -15.53
C ILE A 52 -6.91 3.99 -14.98
N LEU A 53 -7.76 4.48 -15.89
CA LEU A 53 -9.07 5.03 -15.54
C LEU A 53 -10.06 3.95 -15.08
N THR A 54 -9.94 2.73 -15.59
CA THR A 54 -10.84 1.62 -15.26
C THR A 54 -10.63 1.11 -13.84
N ASN A 55 -11.70 0.60 -13.22
CA ASN A 55 -11.63 -0.14 -11.96
C ASN A 55 -11.35 -1.64 -12.19
N GLY A 56 -10.80 -2.00 -13.36
CA GLY A 56 -10.46 -3.38 -13.71
C GLY A 56 -9.29 -3.93 -12.91
N LEU A 57 -8.95 -5.21 -13.13
CA LEU A 57 -7.79 -5.84 -12.50
C LEU A 57 -6.46 -5.21 -12.96
N GLU A 58 -6.44 -4.60 -14.14
CA GLU A 58 -5.25 -3.95 -14.70
C GLU A 58 -4.77 -2.75 -13.87
N SER A 59 -5.71 -2.04 -13.22
CA SER A 59 -5.43 -0.90 -12.34
C SER A 59 -5.19 -1.32 -10.90
N PHE A 60 -5.45 -2.58 -10.53
CA PHE A 60 -5.32 -3.02 -9.15
C PHE A 60 -3.85 -3.15 -8.72
N ILE A 61 -3.54 -2.67 -7.51
CA ILE A 61 -2.22 -2.85 -6.88
C ILE A 61 -2.37 -3.75 -5.66
N VAL A 62 -3.18 -3.33 -4.68
CA VAL A 62 -3.37 -4.05 -3.42
C VAL A 62 -4.63 -3.58 -2.70
N ASN A 63 -5.16 -4.37 -1.77
CA ASN A 63 -6.25 -3.96 -0.88
C ASN A 63 -5.72 -3.54 0.49
N ILE A 64 -6.34 -2.53 1.10
CA ILE A 64 -6.15 -2.16 2.49
C ILE A 64 -7.49 -2.15 3.22
N TYR A 65 -7.52 -2.56 4.48
CA TYR A 65 -8.73 -2.58 5.30
C TYR A 65 -8.41 -2.41 6.78
N GLU A 66 -9.41 -2.08 7.59
CA GLU A 66 -9.24 -2.01 9.03
C GLU A 66 -9.04 -3.39 9.65
N GLY A 67 -8.12 -3.51 10.62
CA GLY A 67 -7.83 -4.78 11.27
C GLY A 67 -6.92 -5.72 10.48
N MET A 68 -6.23 -5.24 9.43
CA MET A 68 -5.18 -6.01 8.75
C MET A 68 -4.16 -6.61 9.73
N SER A 69 -3.78 -7.86 9.50
CA SER A 69 -2.72 -8.51 10.28
C SER A 69 -1.36 -7.85 10.02
N LYS A 70 -0.42 -8.03 10.95
CA LYS A 70 0.97 -7.50 10.79
C LYS A 70 1.62 -7.99 9.50
N GLN A 71 1.31 -9.22 9.09
CA GLN A 71 1.80 -9.80 7.84
C GLN A 71 1.16 -9.09 6.63
N ALA A 72 -0.16 -8.92 6.62
CA ALA A 72 -0.88 -8.23 5.56
C ALA A 72 -0.37 -6.78 5.37
N ASN A 73 -0.14 -6.05 6.46
CA ASN A 73 0.49 -4.71 6.41
C ASN A 73 1.86 -4.73 5.74
N GLY A 74 2.69 -5.74 6.05
CA GLY A 74 3.99 -5.92 5.40
C GLY A 74 3.87 -6.24 3.91
N ASP A 75 2.86 -7.01 3.51
CA ASP A 75 2.65 -7.39 2.12
C ASP A 75 2.09 -6.23 1.29
N VAL A 76 1.27 -5.35 1.86
CA VAL A 76 0.88 -4.07 1.25
C VAL A 76 2.10 -3.24 0.88
N ILE A 77 3.04 -3.08 1.81
CA ILE A 77 4.29 -2.34 1.55
C ILE A 77 5.08 -2.99 0.41
N LYS A 78 5.26 -4.31 0.44
CA LYS A 78 5.96 -5.02 -0.64
C LYS A 78 5.28 -4.81 -1.99
N CYS A 79 3.95 -4.84 -2.05
CA CYS A 79 3.21 -4.60 -3.28
C CYS A 79 3.42 -3.18 -3.82
N LEU A 80 3.38 -2.18 -2.95
CA LEU A 80 3.65 -0.77 -3.31
C LEU A 80 5.08 -0.57 -3.83
N LEU A 81 6.07 -1.22 -3.21
CA LEU A 81 7.45 -1.15 -3.64
C LEU A 81 7.68 -1.88 -4.98
N ARG A 82 7.06 -3.07 -5.15
CA ARG A 82 7.08 -3.82 -6.42
C ARG A 82 6.40 -3.09 -7.56
N TYR A 83 5.38 -2.29 -7.26
CA TYR A 83 4.74 -1.42 -8.24
C TYR A 83 5.69 -0.32 -8.74
N GLY A 84 6.73 0.02 -7.98
CA GLY A 84 7.75 0.99 -8.38
C GLY A 84 7.84 2.24 -7.50
N ILE A 85 7.09 2.29 -6.39
CA ILE A 85 7.19 3.41 -5.45
C ILE A 85 8.53 3.32 -4.72
N LYS A 86 9.26 4.43 -4.68
CA LYS A 86 10.54 4.47 -3.99
C LYS A 86 10.32 4.30 -2.48
N GLU A 87 11.15 3.45 -1.86
CA GLU A 87 11.09 3.19 -0.41
C GLU A 87 11.13 4.48 0.42
N SER A 88 11.97 5.44 0.03
CA SER A 88 12.06 6.75 0.69
C SER A 88 10.75 7.55 0.64
N GLU A 89 10.05 7.53 -0.49
CA GLU A 89 8.78 8.24 -0.67
C GLU A 89 7.67 7.55 0.10
N LEU A 90 7.63 6.22 0.07
CA LEU A 90 6.67 5.44 0.83
C LEU A 90 6.83 5.67 2.34
N ILE A 91 8.06 5.63 2.86
CA ILE A 91 8.34 5.92 4.27
C ILE A 91 7.90 7.34 4.63
N LYS A 92 8.20 8.32 3.77
CA LYS A 92 7.79 9.72 3.97
C LYS A 92 6.28 9.89 3.97
N ALA A 93 5.57 9.18 3.09
CA ALA A 93 4.11 9.24 3.00
C ALA A 93 3.42 8.57 4.21
N LEU A 94 4.00 7.49 4.73
CA LEU A 94 3.53 6.73 5.90
C LEU A 94 3.83 7.42 7.24
N ARG A 95 4.90 8.23 7.29
CA ARG A 95 5.17 9.14 8.40
C ARG A 95 4.22 10.33 8.29
N LYS A 96 3.62 10.70 9.42
CA LYS A 96 2.56 11.71 9.57
C LYS A 96 2.76 12.93 8.66
#